data_AF-A0A517YKD5-F1
#
_entry.id   AF-A0A517YKD5-F1
#
_cell.length_a   1.000
_cell.length_b   1.000
_cell.length_c   1.000
_cell.angle_alpha   90.00
_cell.angle_beta   90.00
_cell.angle_gamma   90.00
#
_symmetry.space_group_name_H-M   'P 1'
#
loop_
_entity.id
_entity.type
_entity.pdbx_description
1 polymer ?
#
loop_
_entity_poly.entity_id
_entity_poly.type
_entity_poly.pdbx_seq_one_letter_code
_entity_poly.pdbx_strand_id
1 'polypeptide(L)'
;MSILRFDPTTSGWVILAPSRGLRPHETAKKVEDTAEGPPTVPVSCPFCPGNEALTPPEIYSVLGTGNSPWRVRVIANKFPALNR
;
A
#
# COMPACT_ATOMS: atom_id res chain seq x y z
N MET A 1 -31.33 2.50 11.46
CA MET A 1 -31.07 3.59 12.43
C MET A 1 -29.68 4.14 12.16
N SER A 2 -29.54 5.46 12.01
CA SER A 2 -28.23 6.12 11.88
C SER A 2 -27.83 6.76 13.20
N ILE A 3 -26.55 6.73 13.53
CA ILE A 3 -25.99 7.24 14.79
C ILE A 3 -24.79 8.13 14.48
N LEU A 4 -24.60 9.20 15.24
CA LEU A 4 -23.39 10.03 15.21
C LEU A 4 -22.42 9.59 16.31
N ARG A 5 -21.14 9.45 15.97
CA ARG A 5 -20.06 9.23 16.95
C ARG A 5 -18.98 10.29 16.77
N PHE A 6 -18.48 10.82 17.87
CA PHE A 6 -17.35 11.73 17.86
C PHE A 6 -16.05 10.92 17.96
N ASP A 7 -15.09 11.22 17.08
CA ASP A 7 -13.75 10.67 17.10
C ASP A 7 -12.80 11.71 17.72
N PRO A 8 -12.24 11.45 18.91
CA PRO A 8 -11.33 12.38 19.56
C PRO A 8 -9.98 12.51 18.86
N THR A 9 -9.58 11.56 18.01
CA THR A 9 -8.29 11.60 17.30
C THR A 9 -8.29 12.58 16.13
N THR A 10 -9.45 12.74 15.50
CA THR A 10 -9.69 13.69 14.40
C THR A 10 -10.47 14.93 14.85
N SER A 11 -10.97 14.94 16.09
CA SER A 11 -11.90 15.95 16.61
C SER A 11 -13.12 16.15 15.72
N GLY A 12 -13.61 15.07 15.12
CA GLY A 12 -14.67 15.08 14.11
C GLY A 12 -15.86 14.20 14.47
N TRP A 13 -17.01 14.47 13.85
CA TRP A 13 -18.18 13.59 13.93
C TRP A 13 -18.25 12.66 12.73
N VAL A 14 -18.53 11.39 12.99
CA VAL A 14 -18.70 10.34 11.99
C VAL A 14 -20.15 9.86 12.01
N ILE A 15 -20.74 9.73 10.82
CA ILE A 15 -22.08 9.17 10.64
C ILE A 15 -21.96 7.65 10.45
N LEU A 16 -22.55 6.89 11.36
CA LEU A 16 -22.74 5.45 11.21
C LEU A 16 -24.14 5.18 10.68
N ALA A 17 -24.25 4.66 9.46
CA ALA A 17 -25.54 4.34 8.83
C ALA A 17 -25.49 2.98 8.11
N PRO A 18 -25.58 1.84 8.85
CA PRO A 18 -25.41 0.50 8.29
C PRO A 18 -26.33 0.18 7.11
N SER A 19 -27.57 0.69 7.14
CA SER A 19 -28.56 0.49 6.07
C SER A 19 -28.13 1.08 4.72
N ARG A 20 -27.16 2.01 4.68
CA ARG A 20 -26.64 2.56 3.40
C ARG A 20 -25.93 1.51 2.54
N GLY A 21 -25.35 0.48 3.14
CA GLY A 21 -24.70 -0.62 2.40
C GLY A 21 -25.67 -1.51 1.62
N LEU A 22 -26.97 -1.46 1.94
CA LEU A 22 -28.02 -2.19 1.21
C LEU A 22 -28.49 -1.48 -0.06
N ARG A 23 -28.02 -0.25 -0.31
CA ARG A 23 -28.41 0.51 -1.49
C ARG A 23 -27.84 -0.23 -2.73
N PRO A 24 -28.65 -0.44 -3.77
CA PRO A 24 -28.14 -0.96 -5.03
C PRO A 24 -27.01 -0.07 -5.53
N HIS A 25 -25.85 -0.66 -5.74
CA HIS A 25 -24.71 -0.01 -6.36
C HIS A 25 -24.67 -0.44 -7.82
N GLU A 26 -24.97 0.49 -8.72
CA GLU A 26 -24.73 0.29 -10.16
C GLU A 26 -23.23 0.53 -10.41
N THR A 27 -22.39 -0.43 -10.00
CA THR A 27 -20.95 -0.36 -10.23
C THR A 27 -20.62 -0.94 -11.60
N ALA A 28 -19.98 -0.14 -12.46
CA ALA A 28 -19.10 -0.68 -13.50
C ALA A 28 -18.21 -1.74 -12.83
N LYS A 29 -18.12 -2.93 -13.42
CA LYS A 29 -17.35 -4.06 -12.91
C LYS A 29 -16.09 -3.54 -12.23
N LYS A 30 -16.00 -3.74 -10.92
CA LYS A 30 -14.75 -3.62 -10.20
C LYS A 30 -13.78 -4.48 -11.00
N VAL A 31 -12.77 -3.85 -11.60
CA VAL A 31 -11.66 -4.60 -12.16
C VAL A 31 -11.14 -5.39 -10.98
N GLU A 32 -11.48 -6.68 -10.95
CA GLU A 32 -10.79 -7.59 -10.08
C GLU A 32 -9.38 -7.61 -10.67
N ASP A 33 -8.47 -6.84 -10.07
CA ASP A 33 -7.04 -7.04 -10.23
C ASP A 33 -6.69 -8.39 -9.56
N THR A 34 -7.30 -9.45 -10.07
CA THR A 34 -6.90 -10.82 -9.79
C THR A 34 -5.71 -11.05 -10.70
N ALA A 35 -4.53 -10.65 -10.21
CA ALA A 35 -3.30 -11.29 -10.65
C ALA A 35 -3.35 -12.75 -10.16
N GLU A 36 -4.13 -13.56 -10.86
CA GLU A 36 -4.29 -15.00 -10.65
C GLU A 36 -3.04 -15.67 -11.22
N GLY A 37 -1.98 -15.67 -10.43
CA GLY A 37 -0.72 -16.33 -10.75
C GLY A 37 0.25 -16.19 -9.58
N PRO A 38 1.21 -17.12 -9.39
CA PRO A 38 2.33 -16.83 -8.51
C PRO A 38 2.93 -15.50 -8.97
N PRO A 39 3.34 -14.60 -8.06
CA PRO A 39 3.93 -13.33 -8.45
C PRO A 39 5.19 -13.64 -9.26
N THR A 40 5.05 -13.71 -10.58
CA THR A 40 6.17 -13.60 -11.49
C THR A 40 6.62 -12.18 -11.25
N VAL A 41 7.68 -12.04 -10.47
CA VAL A 41 8.31 -10.75 -10.21
C VAL A 41 8.51 -10.13 -11.58
N PRO A 42 7.77 -9.07 -11.94
CA PRO A 42 7.97 -8.45 -13.22
C PRO A 42 9.42 -7.99 -13.21
N VAL A 43 10.18 -8.34 -14.26
CA VAL A 43 11.62 -8.05 -14.38
C VAL A 43 11.91 -6.55 -14.12
N SER A 44 10.91 -5.70 -14.32
CA SER A 44 10.92 -4.27 -14.12
C SER A 44 10.64 -3.77 -12.70
N CYS A 45 10.37 -4.62 -11.70
CA CYS A 45 10.06 -4.15 -10.35
C CYS A 45 11.32 -3.55 -9.68
N PRO A 46 11.38 -2.24 -9.40
CA PRO A 46 12.56 -1.62 -8.80
C PRO A 46 12.80 -2.06 -7.34
N PHE A 47 11.77 -2.54 -6.66
CA PHE A 47 11.84 -2.93 -5.25
C PHE A 47 12.15 -4.41 -5.03
N CYS A 48 12.22 -5.21 -6.09
CA CYS A 48 12.57 -6.62 -5.96
C CYS A 48 14.08 -6.82 -5.77
N PRO A 49 14.51 -7.86 -5.04
CA PRO A 49 15.93 -8.17 -4.86
C PRO A 49 16.65 -8.34 -6.21
N GLY A 50 17.87 -7.80 -6.31
CA GLY A 50 18.68 -7.80 -7.54
C GLY A 50 18.50 -6.55 -8.41
N ASN A 51 17.45 -5.76 -8.17
CA ASN A 51 17.15 -4.52 -8.91
C ASN A 51 17.49 -3.25 -8.12
N GLU A 52 18.35 -3.34 -7.10
CA GLU A 52 18.62 -2.24 -6.17
C GLU A 52 19.21 -1.00 -6.86
N ALA A 53 19.88 -1.17 -8.00
CA ALA A 53 20.38 -0.08 -8.84
C ALA A 53 19.27 0.81 -9.44
N LEU A 54 18.02 0.33 -9.50
CA LEU A 54 16.86 1.10 -9.99
C LEU A 54 16.26 2.01 -8.90
N THR A 55 16.68 1.86 -7.65
CA THR A 55 16.23 2.63 -6.50
C THR A 55 17.26 3.69 -6.07
N PRO A 56 16.85 4.78 -5.41
CA PRO A 56 17.79 5.69 -4.75
C PRO A 56 18.67 4.95 -3.72
N PRO A 57 19.79 5.55 -3.31
CA PRO A 57 20.71 4.94 -2.35
C PRO A 57 20.01 4.49 -1.07
N GLU A 58 20.46 3.35 -0.57
CA GLU A 58 19.95 2.76 0.66
C GLU A 58 20.31 3.62 1.87
N ILE A 59 19.33 3.85 2.74
CA ILE A 59 19.49 4.53 4.02
C ILE A 59 19.75 3.50 5.11
N TYR A 60 19.01 2.39 5.08
CA TYR A 60 19.10 1.32 6.07
C TYR A 60 18.55 0.01 5.49
N SER A 61 19.06 -1.13 5.95
CA SER A 61 18.45 -2.44 5.70
C SER A 61 18.51 -3.34 6.92
N VAL A 62 17.51 -4.23 6.99
CA VAL A 62 17.51 -5.37 7.89
C VAL A 62 18.04 -6.56 7.10
N LEU A 63 19.14 -7.14 7.57
CA LEU A 63 19.77 -8.29 6.92
C LEU A 63 18.79 -9.44 6.74
N GLY A 64 18.84 -10.05 5.56
CA GLY A 64 18.07 -11.23 5.24
C GLY A 64 18.67 -12.48 5.90
N THR A 65 17.89 -13.55 5.92
CA THR A 65 18.34 -14.87 6.34
C THR A 65 18.36 -15.80 5.13
N GLY A 66 19.39 -16.65 5.01
CA GLY A 66 19.55 -17.55 3.85
C GLY A 66 20.01 -16.80 2.60
N ASN A 67 19.33 -17.02 1.47
CA ASN A 67 19.73 -16.48 0.16
C ASN A 67 19.23 -15.06 -0.14
N SER A 68 18.44 -14.46 0.75
CA SER A 68 17.97 -13.08 0.55
C SER A 68 18.99 -12.08 1.13
N PRO A 69 19.46 -11.08 0.37
CA PRO A 69 20.41 -10.10 0.87
C PRO A 69 19.83 -9.23 1.99
N TRP A 70 18.51 -9.03 1.99
CA TRP A 70 17.80 -8.20 2.96
C TRP A 70 16.37 -8.74 3.19
N ARG A 71 15.79 -8.43 4.35
CA ARG A 71 14.37 -8.64 4.67
C ARG A 71 13.55 -7.39 4.42
N VAL A 72 14.12 -6.22 4.75
CA VAL A 72 13.52 -4.91 4.56
C VAL A 72 14.62 -3.92 4.16
N ARG A 73 14.31 -3.01 3.24
CA ARG A 73 15.14 -1.86 2.88
C ARG A 73 14.39 -0.56 3.11
N VAL A 74 15.11 0.44 3.60
CA VAL A 74 14.69 1.82 3.69
C VAL A 74 15.49 2.60 2.66
N ILE A 75 14.79 3.15 1.68
CA ILE A 75 15.33 3.95 0.59
C ILE A 75 14.61 5.29 0.55
N ALA A 76 15.27 6.32 0.02
CA ALA A 76 14.59 7.57 -0.26
C ALA A 76 13.52 7.37 -1.35
N ASN A 77 12.42 8.13 -1.28
CA ASN A 77 11.48 8.18 -2.39
C ASN A 77 12.14 8.94 -3.56
N LYS A 78 12.19 8.31 -4.75
CA LYS A 78 12.75 8.91 -5.98
C LYS A 78 11.95 10.13 -6.45
N PHE A 79 10.66 10.17 -6.15
CA PHE A 79 9.75 11.26 -6.45
C PHE A 79 9.11 11.75 -5.14
N PRO A 80 9.88 12.45 -4.28
CA PRO A 80 9.42 12.80 -2.96
C PRO A 80 8.32 13.87 -3.02
N ALA A 81 7.34 13.79 -2.11
CA ALA A 81 6.27 14.79 -2.02
C ALA A 81 6.78 16.15 -1.49
N LEU A 82 7.90 16.14 -0.77
CA LEU A 82 8.53 17.32 -0.19
C LEU A 82 10.02 17.30 -0.51
N ASN A 83 10.57 18.49 -0.77
CA ASN A 83 12.02 18.69 -0.84
C ASN A 83 12.55 18.99 0.56
N ARG A 84 13.78 18.56 0.82
CA ARG A 84 14.47 18.81 2.09
C ARG A 84 15.07 20.21 2.13
#